data_AF-A0A9X1Y7J4-F1
#
_entry.id   AF-A0A9X1Y7J4-F1
#
_cell.length_a   1.000
_cell.length_b   1.000
_cell.length_c   1.000
_cell.angle_alpha   90.00
_cell.angle_beta   90.00
_cell.angle_gamma   90.00
#
_symmetry.space_group_name_H-M   'P 1'
#
loop_
_entity.id
_entity.type
_entity.pdbx_description
1 polymer ?
#
loop_
_entity_poly.entity_id
_entity_poly.type
_entity_poly.pdbx_seq_one_letter_code
_entity_poly.pdbx_strand_id
1 'polypeptide(L)'
;MRLLDAIGVLTGRLRTIPAAAGQPAATTEAAPSAAPLAAAARQPAAIPPGPRGTVGRESRAWRNRNPGNLRPPSSWAPDGLVATDTAPLGPFCVFGTEMHGWQAMATRILQLAKQGRRTVPAIIGVWAPPGVDGNDTGAYVAGVCAKLGISRDEAIDPRRLAVMTALGNAIRRHEGKPTDPAWDMAAQREGFLRAGVAP
;
A
#
# COMPACT_ATOMS: atom_id res chain seq x y z
N MET A 1 48.13 -17.12 -26.86
CA MET A 1 48.75 -18.27 -27.55
C MET A 1 48.16 -19.52 -26.91
N ARG A 2 47.22 -20.21 -27.60
CA ARG A 2 47.43 -21.46 -28.36
C ARG A 2 47.55 -22.67 -27.41
N LEU A 3 46.91 -23.83 -27.59
CA LEU A 3 46.02 -24.41 -28.62
C LEU A 3 45.83 -25.90 -28.23
N LEU A 4 44.61 -26.47 -28.32
CA LEU A 4 44.26 -27.84 -28.78
C LEU A 4 44.88 -29.09 -28.05
N ASP A 5 44.39 -30.33 -28.11
CA ASP A 5 43.34 -31.02 -28.86
C ASP A 5 43.10 -32.41 -28.21
N ALA A 6 41.93 -33.02 -28.41
CA ALA A 6 41.81 -34.49 -28.45
C ALA A 6 40.62 -34.93 -29.32
N ILE A 7 40.99 -35.66 -30.37
CA ILE A 7 40.21 -36.16 -31.51
C ILE A 7 39.56 -37.51 -31.18
N GLY A 8 38.42 -37.83 -31.82
CA GLY A 8 37.88 -39.18 -31.91
C GLY A 8 36.79 -39.34 -32.97
N VAL A 9 37.18 -39.73 -34.18
CA VAL A 9 36.33 -40.05 -35.34
C VAL A 9 36.02 -41.56 -35.35
N LEU A 10 34.79 -41.97 -35.71
CA LEU A 10 34.57 -43.26 -36.38
C LEU A 10 33.37 -43.21 -37.35
N THR A 11 33.57 -43.87 -38.49
CA THR A 11 32.85 -43.78 -39.77
C THR A 11 32.10 -45.06 -40.15
N GLY A 12 30.99 -44.92 -40.90
CA GLY A 12 30.47 -45.90 -41.87
C GLY A 12 29.30 -46.78 -41.39
N ARG A 13 28.29 -47.18 -42.20
CA ARG A 13 28.04 -47.12 -43.65
C ARG A 13 26.54 -47.41 -43.95
N LEU A 14 26.10 -47.01 -45.14
CA LEU A 14 24.73 -46.93 -45.67
C LEU A 14 24.02 -48.27 -46.02
N ARG A 15 22.67 -48.25 -46.00
CA ARG A 15 21.79 -48.86 -47.04
C ARG A 15 20.51 -48.05 -47.26
N THR A 16 20.09 -47.94 -48.52
CA THR A 16 19.02 -47.12 -49.13
C THR A 16 17.88 -47.99 -49.69
N ILE A 17 16.61 -47.56 -49.59
CA ILE A 17 15.44 -47.88 -50.48
C ILE A 17 14.49 -46.63 -50.51
N PRO A 18 13.79 -46.29 -51.63
CA PRO A 18 13.42 -44.90 -51.98
C PRO A 18 11.91 -44.49 -51.90
N ALA A 19 11.71 -43.15 -51.93
CA ALA A 19 10.66 -42.25 -52.51
C ALA A 19 9.16 -42.68 -52.57
N ALA A 20 8.13 -41.85 -52.43
CA ALA A 20 7.88 -40.40 -52.59
C ALA A 20 6.57 -40.06 -51.80
N ALA A 21 6.03 -38.85 -51.58
CA ALA A 21 6.20 -37.50 -52.09
C ALA A 21 5.54 -36.52 -51.09
N GLY A 22 5.99 -35.26 -51.04
CA GLY A 22 5.22 -34.16 -50.43
C GLY A 22 6.00 -33.25 -49.47
N GLN A 23 6.67 -32.23 -50.02
CA GLN A 23 7.08 -30.99 -49.34
C GLN A 23 6.47 -29.83 -50.14
N PRO A 24 6.14 -28.66 -49.55
CA PRO A 24 7.11 -27.76 -48.91
C PRO A 24 6.51 -27.07 -47.64
N ALA A 25 7.13 -26.19 -46.85
CA ALA A 25 8.41 -25.48 -46.82
C ALA A 25 8.58 -25.01 -45.36
N ALA A 26 9.83 -24.81 -44.93
CA ALA A 26 10.18 -24.13 -43.69
C ALA A 26 10.22 -22.61 -43.88
N THR A 27 9.81 -21.84 -42.85
CA THR A 27 10.46 -20.58 -42.43
C THR A 27 9.89 -20.07 -41.09
N THR A 28 10.74 -20.09 -40.07
CA THR A 28 11.14 -18.94 -39.21
C THR A 28 10.11 -17.84 -38.87
N GLU A 29 9.86 -17.72 -37.56
CA GLU A 29 9.94 -16.50 -36.72
C GLU A 29 9.17 -15.24 -37.12
N ALA A 30 8.19 -14.85 -36.27
CA ALA A 30 8.03 -13.51 -35.68
C ALA A 30 6.66 -13.40 -35.00
N ALA A 31 6.64 -12.94 -33.74
CA ALA A 31 5.43 -12.55 -33.04
C ALA A 31 4.82 -11.28 -33.67
N PRO A 32 3.49 -11.19 -33.89
CA PRO A 32 2.87 -9.92 -34.23
C PRO A 32 2.27 -9.25 -32.98
N SER A 33 2.77 -8.05 -32.74
CA SER A 33 2.04 -6.96 -32.09
C SER A 33 0.85 -6.54 -32.95
N ALA A 34 -0.37 -6.51 -32.38
CA ALA A 34 -1.46 -5.61 -32.78
C ALA A 34 -2.60 -5.63 -31.74
N ALA A 35 -2.80 -4.52 -31.02
CA ALA A 35 -4.13 -4.12 -30.53
C ALA A 35 -4.96 -3.59 -31.73
N PRO A 36 -6.29 -3.30 -31.63
CA PRO A 36 -7.14 -3.22 -30.44
C PRO A 36 -8.54 -3.89 -30.58
N LEU A 37 -9.25 -4.11 -29.46
CA LEU A 37 -10.71 -4.18 -29.50
C LEU A 37 -11.30 -3.48 -28.26
N ALA A 38 -12.04 -2.41 -28.52
CA ALA A 38 -12.76 -1.64 -27.54
C ALA A 38 -13.80 -2.51 -26.81
N ALA A 39 -13.56 -2.76 -25.52
CA ALA A 39 -14.59 -3.23 -24.62
C ALA A 39 -15.27 -2.00 -23.99
N ALA A 40 -16.54 -1.79 -24.33
CA ALA A 40 -17.38 -0.75 -23.77
C ALA A 40 -17.23 -0.70 -22.25
N ALA A 41 -16.86 0.48 -21.73
CA ALA A 41 -16.81 0.76 -20.31
C ALA A 41 -18.20 0.52 -19.72
N ARG A 42 -18.39 -0.62 -19.04
CA ARG A 42 -19.46 -0.74 -18.06
C ARG A 42 -19.15 0.30 -17.00
N GLN A 43 -19.99 1.32 -16.95
CA GLN A 43 -19.98 2.34 -15.92
C GLN A 43 -19.89 1.62 -14.56
N PRO A 44 -18.87 1.87 -13.73
CA PRO A 44 -18.86 1.29 -12.40
C PRO A 44 -20.13 1.75 -11.69
N ALA A 45 -20.83 0.80 -11.07
CA ALA A 45 -22.01 1.10 -10.26
C ALA A 45 -21.69 2.27 -9.34
N ALA A 46 -22.56 3.29 -9.33
CA ALA A 46 -22.39 4.47 -8.51
C ALA A 46 -22.15 4.03 -7.05
N ILE A 47 -20.97 4.33 -6.53
CA ILE A 47 -20.62 4.13 -5.13
C ILE A 47 -21.69 4.87 -4.32
N PRO A 48 -22.41 4.22 -3.39
CA PRO A 48 -23.26 4.96 -2.47
C PRO A 48 -22.33 5.92 -1.73
N PRO A 49 -22.55 7.24 -1.79
CA PRO A 49 -21.64 8.16 -1.13
C PRO A 49 -21.57 7.73 0.34
N GLY A 50 -20.36 7.61 0.88
CA GLY A 50 -20.18 7.75 2.33
C GLY A 50 -20.97 8.99 2.79
N PRO A 51 -21.46 9.04 4.05
CA PRO A 51 -22.38 10.09 4.50
C PRO A 51 -21.96 11.42 3.87
N ARG A 52 -22.84 11.99 3.03
CA ARG A 52 -22.54 13.18 2.23
C ARG A 52 -22.28 14.32 3.21
N GLY A 53 -21.03 14.44 3.65
CA GLY A 53 -20.54 15.60 4.35
C GLY A 53 -20.92 16.80 3.50
N THR A 54 -21.54 17.79 4.12
CA THR A 54 -21.79 19.07 3.48
C THR A 54 -20.46 19.56 2.89
N VAL A 55 -20.40 19.72 1.57
CA VAL A 55 -19.18 20.05 0.84
C VAL A 55 -18.49 21.23 1.53
N GLY A 56 -17.27 21.01 2.04
CA GLY A 56 -16.43 22.06 2.63
C GLY A 56 -16.23 22.02 4.15
N ARG A 57 -17.02 21.25 4.92
CA ARG A 57 -16.85 21.21 6.39
C ARG A 57 -15.91 20.12 6.89
N GLU A 58 -15.85 18.98 6.19
CA GLU A 58 -15.12 17.79 6.64
C GLU A 58 -13.83 17.59 5.84
N SER A 59 -12.84 16.97 6.47
CA SER A 59 -11.59 16.55 5.85
C SER A 59 -11.82 15.44 4.82
N ARG A 60 -10.86 15.27 3.91
CA ARG A 60 -10.82 14.10 3.01
C ARG A 60 -10.66 12.81 3.82
N ALA A 61 -9.81 12.83 4.85
CA ALA A 61 -9.57 11.69 5.74
C ALA A 61 -10.88 11.17 6.36
N TRP A 62 -11.73 12.08 6.87
CA TRP A 62 -13.03 11.72 7.43
C TRP A 62 -13.98 11.12 6.39
N ARG A 63 -14.21 11.84 5.27
CA ARG A 63 -15.11 11.38 4.20
C ARG A 63 -14.70 10.02 3.63
N ASN A 64 -13.40 9.75 3.57
CA ASN A 64 -12.86 8.51 3.03
C ASN A 64 -12.75 7.40 4.10
N ARG A 65 -13.16 7.66 5.35
CA ARG A 65 -12.97 6.77 6.51
C ARG A 65 -11.52 6.30 6.63
N ASN A 66 -10.59 7.21 6.35
CA ASN A 66 -9.17 6.96 6.20
C ASN A 66 -8.39 7.85 7.19
N PRO A 67 -8.30 7.45 8.47
CA PRO A 67 -7.72 8.29 9.53
C PRO A 67 -6.22 8.56 9.33
N GLY A 68 -5.54 7.80 8.48
CA GLY A 68 -4.13 7.98 8.16
C GLY A 68 -3.85 8.63 6.82
N ASN A 69 -4.90 9.10 6.11
CA ASN A 69 -4.82 9.58 4.72
C ASN A 69 -3.95 8.65 3.84
N LEU A 70 -4.13 7.34 4.05
CA LEU A 70 -3.32 6.31 3.43
C LEU A 70 -3.52 6.34 1.93
N ARG A 71 -2.41 6.25 1.21
CA ARG A 71 -2.39 5.99 -0.23
C ARG A 71 -2.48 4.48 -0.46
N PRO A 72 -3.01 4.03 -1.60
CA PRO A 72 -2.99 2.61 -1.97
C PRO A 72 -1.56 2.07 -1.91
N PRO A 73 -1.25 1.10 -1.03
CA PRO A 73 0.11 0.57 -0.92
C PRO A 73 0.39 -0.39 -2.07
N SER A 74 1.65 -0.44 -2.51
CA SER A 74 2.10 -1.38 -3.56
C SER A 74 2.44 -2.77 -3.04
N SER A 75 2.71 -2.90 -1.74
CA SER A 75 3.25 -4.13 -1.13
C SER A 75 2.22 -4.95 -0.35
N TRP A 76 1.00 -4.46 -0.19
CA TRP A 76 -0.09 -5.17 0.49
C TRP A 76 -1.45 -4.59 0.09
N ALA A 77 -2.53 -5.34 0.28
CA ALA A 77 -3.90 -4.89 0.02
C ALA A 77 -4.63 -4.64 1.35
N PRO A 78 -5.14 -3.43 1.61
CA PRO A 78 -5.92 -3.14 2.81
C PRO A 78 -7.29 -3.81 2.79
N ASP A 79 -7.66 -4.46 3.88
CA ASP A 79 -9.01 -4.97 4.10
C ASP A 79 -10.03 -3.83 4.05
N GLY A 80 -11.19 -4.10 3.45
CA GLY A 80 -12.30 -3.14 3.36
C GLY A 80 -12.03 -1.89 2.52
N LEU A 81 -10.98 -1.89 1.67
CA LEU A 81 -10.82 -0.90 0.61
C LEU A 81 -11.95 -1.05 -0.40
N VAL A 82 -12.75 -0.01 -0.59
CA VAL A 82 -13.92 -0.04 -1.51
C VAL A 82 -13.75 0.86 -2.72
N ALA A 83 -12.85 1.85 -2.64
CA ALA A 83 -12.51 2.73 -3.76
C ALA A 83 -11.17 3.44 -3.52
N THR A 84 -10.75 4.18 -4.54
CA THR A 84 -9.62 5.11 -4.49
C THR A 84 -10.11 6.51 -4.84
N ASP A 85 -9.93 7.48 -3.95
CA ASP A 85 -10.17 8.89 -4.22
C ASP A 85 -9.01 9.45 -5.06
N THR A 86 -9.30 9.79 -6.31
CA THR A 86 -8.36 10.32 -7.30
C THR A 86 -8.44 11.84 -7.48
N ALA A 87 -9.18 12.54 -6.60
CA ALA A 87 -9.20 14.00 -6.59
C ALA A 87 -7.78 14.59 -6.38
N PRO A 88 -7.53 15.87 -6.72
CA PRO A 88 -6.21 16.49 -6.61
C PRO A 88 -5.51 16.21 -5.27
N LEU A 89 -4.19 16.00 -5.32
CA LEU A 89 -3.34 15.51 -4.22
C LEU A 89 -3.50 14.01 -3.87
N GLY A 90 -4.44 13.29 -4.50
CA GLY A 90 -4.58 11.82 -4.45
C GLY A 90 -3.45 11.06 -5.15
N PRO A 91 -3.53 9.73 -5.28
CA PRO A 91 -4.63 8.86 -4.87
C PRO A 91 -4.66 8.58 -3.35
N PHE A 92 -5.87 8.39 -2.79
CA PHE A 92 -6.08 7.98 -1.40
C PHE A 92 -7.07 6.82 -1.29
N CYS A 93 -6.86 5.94 -0.30
CA CYS A 93 -7.79 4.85 0.00
C CYS A 93 -9.14 5.39 0.49
N VAL A 94 -10.22 4.73 0.10
CA VAL A 94 -11.58 4.90 0.64
C VAL A 94 -12.04 3.58 1.25
N PHE A 95 -12.40 3.60 2.53
CA PHE A 95 -12.76 2.40 3.29
C PHE A 95 -14.27 2.25 3.47
N GLY A 96 -14.74 0.99 3.44
CA GLY A 96 -16.14 0.65 3.62
C GLY A 96 -16.66 0.91 5.04
N THR A 97 -15.78 0.94 6.04
CA THR A 97 -16.11 1.27 7.44
C THR A 97 -14.94 2.01 8.11
N GLU A 98 -15.19 2.73 9.21
CA GLU A 98 -14.12 3.37 9.98
C GLU A 98 -13.15 2.34 10.55
N MET A 99 -13.67 1.20 11.01
CA MET A 99 -12.86 0.09 11.54
C MET A 99 -11.79 -0.36 10.54
N HIS A 100 -12.13 -0.45 9.24
CA HIS A 100 -11.17 -0.83 8.20
C HIS A 100 -10.09 0.23 8.00
N GLY A 101 -10.45 1.52 8.08
CA GLY A 101 -9.48 2.61 8.04
C GLY A 101 -8.49 2.57 9.22
N TRP A 102 -8.99 2.30 10.42
CA TRP A 102 -8.17 2.14 11.62
C TRP A 102 -7.27 0.90 11.53
N GLN A 103 -7.81 -0.23 11.08
CA GLN A 103 -7.06 -1.46 10.84
C GLN A 103 -5.93 -1.22 9.83
N ALA A 104 -6.22 -0.57 8.69
CA ALA A 104 -5.23 -0.29 7.66
C ALA A 104 -4.10 0.61 8.17
N MET A 105 -4.43 1.62 8.97
CA MET A 105 -3.43 2.49 9.58
C MET A 105 -2.55 1.75 10.58
N ALA A 106 -3.14 0.92 11.45
CA ALA A 106 -2.39 0.08 12.37
C ALA A 106 -1.46 -0.91 11.63
N THR A 107 -1.96 -1.56 10.58
CA THR A 107 -1.15 -2.43 9.72
C THR A 107 0.05 -1.70 9.14
N ARG A 108 -0.14 -0.46 8.65
CA ARG A 108 0.97 0.37 8.14
C ARG A 108 2.01 0.67 9.23
N ILE A 109 1.58 1.06 10.42
CA ILE A 109 2.49 1.33 11.56
C ILE A 109 3.27 0.07 11.94
N LEU A 110 2.60 -1.09 12.01
CA LEU A 110 3.23 -2.36 12.33
C LEU A 110 4.25 -2.79 11.26
N GLN A 111 3.97 -2.53 9.97
CA GLN A 111 4.93 -2.76 8.90
C GLN A 111 6.19 -1.89 9.05
N LEU A 112 6.03 -0.61 9.38
CA LEU A 112 7.17 0.28 9.64
C LEU A 112 8.03 -0.22 10.81
N ALA A 113 7.39 -0.69 11.89
CA ALA A 113 8.10 -1.30 13.01
C ALA A 113 8.84 -2.58 12.60
N LYS A 114 8.24 -3.43 11.76
CA LYS A 114 8.92 -4.59 11.15
C LYS A 114 10.10 -4.20 10.27
N GLN A 115 10.06 -3.01 9.65
CA GLN A 115 11.17 -2.42 8.89
C GLN A 115 12.22 -1.70 9.77
N GLY A 116 12.14 -1.85 11.10
CA GLY A 116 13.12 -1.29 12.03
C GLY A 116 12.86 0.17 12.44
N ARG A 117 11.72 0.77 12.06
CA ARG A 117 11.32 2.09 12.58
C ARG A 117 10.81 1.93 14.01
N ARG A 118 11.67 2.16 14.99
CA ARG A 118 11.39 1.87 16.40
C ARG A 118 11.20 3.08 17.30
N THR A 119 11.27 4.31 16.79
CA THR A 119 11.07 5.53 17.60
C THR A 119 9.91 6.35 17.06
N VAL A 120 9.36 7.25 17.88
CA VAL A 120 8.27 8.15 17.46
C VAL A 120 8.67 8.97 16.22
N PRO A 121 9.85 9.64 16.15
CA PRO A 121 10.28 10.34 14.93
C PRO A 121 10.37 9.44 13.71
N ALA A 122 10.86 8.20 13.88
CA ALA A 122 11.05 7.27 12.77
C ALA A 122 9.72 6.81 12.14
N ILE A 123 8.68 6.64 12.96
CA ILE A 123 7.34 6.31 12.49
C ILE A 123 6.65 7.56 11.92
N ILE A 124 6.56 8.64 12.71
CA ILE A 124 5.85 9.86 12.32
C ILE A 124 6.46 10.54 11.09
N GLY A 125 7.78 10.47 10.91
CA GLY A 125 8.46 11.02 9.73
C GLY A 125 8.03 10.40 8.40
N VAL A 126 7.32 9.26 8.41
CA VAL A 126 6.70 8.69 7.20
C VAL A 126 5.43 9.45 6.79
N TRP A 127 4.69 9.99 7.75
CA TRP A 127 3.51 10.84 7.49
C TRP A 127 3.89 12.30 7.30
N ALA A 128 4.82 12.80 8.13
CA ALA A 128 5.26 14.19 8.10
C ALA A 128 6.80 14.29 7.98
N PRO A 129 7.37 14.10 6.79
CA PRO A 129 8.79 14.34 6.55
C PRO A 129 9.16 15.78 6.94
N PRO A 130 10.28 15.98 7.66
CA PRO A 130 10.68 17.32 8.08
C PRO A 130 11.00 18.21 6.87
N GLY A 131 10.62 19.49 6.95
CA GLY A 131 10.93 20.49 5.93
C GLY A 131 10.10 20.40 4.64
N VAL A 132 9.11 19.50 4.59
CA VAL A 132 8.17 19.36 3.47
C VAL A 132 6.80 19.90 3.89
N ASP A 133 6.15 20.65 3.00
CA ASP A 133 4.77 21.14 3.13
C ASP A 133 4.45 22.01 4.38
N GLY A 134 5.48 22.57 5.04
CA GLY A 134 5.31 23.42 6.22
C GLY A 134 4.93 22.65 7.50
N ASN A 135 5.17 21.34 7.52
CA ASN A 135 4.84 20.50 8.67
C ASN A 135 5.75 20.77 9.87
N ASP A 136 5.16 21.03 11.04
CA ASP A 136 5.88 21.01 12.31
C ASP A 136 5.97 19.58 12.85
N THR A 137 6.85 18.78 12.22
CA THR A 137 7.16 17.42 12.65
C THR A 137 7.67 17.38 14.10
N GLY A 138 8.29 18.46 14.58
CA GLY A 138 8.80 18.58 15.95
C GLY A 138 7.68 18.60 16.98
N ALA A 139 6.70 19.50 16.82
CA ALA A 139 5.53 19.57 17.68
C ALA A 139 4.71 18.27 17.66
N TYR A 140 4.61 17.63 16.51
CA TYR A 140 3.94 16.35 16.36
C TYR A 140 4.64 15.24 17.18
N VAL A 141 5.95 15.06 17.01
CA VAL A 141 6.74 14.11 17.79
C VAL A 141 6.62 14.39 19.28
N ALA A 142 6.75 15.66 19.69
CA ALA A 142 6.66 16.07 21.09
C ALA A 142 5.30 15.71 21.70
N GLY A 143 4.21 15.98 20.98
CA GLY A 143 2.85 15.66 21.45
C GLY A 143 2.60 14.16 21.62
N VAL A 144 3.21 13.30 20.79
CA VAL A 144 3.14 11.84 20.96
C VAL A 144 4.00 11.37 22.13
N CYS A 145 5.24 11.87 22.24
CA CYS A 145 6.15 11.52 23.33
C CYS A 145 5.57 11.89 24.69
N ALA A 146 4.99 13.09 24.80
CA ALA A 146 4.33 13.56 26.03
C ALA A 146 3.16 12.66 26.47
N LYS A 147 2.36 12.17 25.52
CA LYS A 147 1.26 11.23 25.83
C LYS A 147 1.74 9.86 26.30
N LEU A 148 2.91 9.44 25.82
CA LEU A 148 3.50 8.14 26.17
C LEU A 148 4.42 8.21 27.40
N GLY A 149 4.83 9.42 27.81
CA GLY A 149 5.76 9.61 28.92
C GLY A 149 7.19 9.16 28.59
N ILE A 150 7.61 9.27 27.32
CA ILE A 150 8.89 8.75 26.82
C ILE A 150 9.74 9.85 26.19
N SER A 151 11.04 9.57 26.02
CA SER A 151 11.92 10.39 25.18
C SER A 151 11.70 10.12 23.68
N ARG A 152 12.03 11.09 22.82
CA ARG A 152 11.94 10.95 21.36
C ARG A 152 12.82 9.84 20.79
N ASP A 153 13.92 9.52 21.47
CA ASP A 153 14.90 8.51 21.06
C ASP A 153 14.60 7.13 21.67
N GLU A 154 13.58 7.06 22.53
CA GLU A 154 13.18 5.81 23.18
C GLU A 154 12.50 4.88 22.17
N ALA A 155 12.84 3.59 22.27
CA ALA A 155 12.24 2.57 21.45
C ALA A 155 10.80 2.29 21.90
N ILE A 156 9.86 2.32 20.95
CA ILE A 156 8.44 2.02 21.15
C ILE A 156 8.08 0.65 20.57
N ASP A 157 7.05 0.03 21.13
CA ASP A 157 6.41 -1.17 20.58
C ASP A 157 4.95 -0.88 20.21
N PRO A 158 4.63 -0.64 18.93
CA PRO A 158 3.26 -0.36 18.50
C PRO A 158 2.34 -1.58 18.56
N ARG A 159 2.83 -2.77 18.93
CA ARG A 159 1.96 -3.92 19.26
C ARG A 159 1.19 -3.71 20.55
N ARG A 160 1.61 -2.78 21.41
CA ARG A 160 0.88 -2.41 22.64
C ARG A 160 -0.24 -1.44 22.30
N LEU A 161 -1.47 -1.74 22.74
CA LEU A 161 -2.64 -0.91 22.44
C LEU A 161 -2.47 0.56 22.82
N ALA A 162 -1.87 0.85 23.97
CA ALA A 162 -1.61 2.23 24.41
C ALA A 162 -0.71 3.00 23.42
N VAL A 163 0.35 2.35 22.91
CA VAL A 163 1.27 2.95 21.93
C VAL A 163 0.58 3.16 20.59
N MET A 164 -0.13 2.15 20.09
CA MET A 164 -0.89 2.27 18.84
C MET A 164 -1.95 3.37 18.93
N THR A 165 -2.66 3.45 20.05
CA THR A 165 -3.69 4.46 20.28
C THR A 165 -3.12 5.87 20.29
N ALA A 166 -1.96 6.07 20.94
CA ALA A 166 -1.29 7.37 20.95
C ALA A 166 -0.85 7.80 19.54
N LEU A 167 -0.21 6.89 18.78
CA LEU A 167 0.23 7.14 17.40
C LEU A 167 -0.97 7.40 16.48
N GLY A 168 -1.93 6.48 16.44
CA GLY A 168 -3.08 6.56 15.55
C GLY A 168 -3.93 7.80 15.79
N ASN A 169 -4.12 8.20 17.04
CA ASN A 169 -4.84 9.44 17.35
C ASN A 169 -4.06 10.70 16.96
N ALA A 170 -2.74 10.66 17.03
CA ALA A 170 -1.92 11.80 16.61
C ALA A 170 -1.92 11.94 15.07
N ILE A 171 -1.79 10.82 14.34
CA ILE A 171 -1.93 10.77 12.87
C ILE A 171 -3.29 11.28 12.43
N ARG A 172 -4.37 10.73 12.97
CA ARG A 172 -5.72 11.19 12.66
C ARG A 172 -5.91 12.68 12.84
N ARG A 173 -5.43 13.24 13.96
CA ARG A 173 -5.59 14.68 14.24
C ARG A 173 -4.82 15.54 13.24
N HIS A 174 -3.69 15.06 12.74
CA HIS A 174 -2.89 15.75 11.75
C HIS A 174 -3.53 15.72 10.36
N GLU A 175 -4.06 14.56 9.96
CA GLU A 175 -4.69 14.36 8.64
C GLU A 175 -6.13 14.90 8.56
N GLY A 176 -6.78 15.03 9.72
CA GLY A 176 -8.16 15.49 9.84
C GLY A 176 -8.30 16.99 10.04
N LYS A 177 -9.52 17.42 10.33
CA LYS A 177 -9.85 18.82 10.69
C LYS A 177 -10.58 18.87 12.03
N PRO A 178 -10.49 19.97 12.79
CA PRO A 178 -11.30 20.18 13.99
C PRO A 178 -12.82 20.13 13.75
N THR A 179 -13.24 20.34 12.50
CA THR A 179 -14.64 20.30 12.07
C THR A 179 -15.12 18.91 11.66
N ASP A 180 -14.23 17.92 11.64
CA ASP A 180 -14.63 16.53 11.41
C ASP A 180 -15.56 16.06 12.55
N PRO A 181 -16.64 15.34 12.23
CA PRO A 181 -17.42 14.64 13.24
C PRO A 181 -16.57 13.68 14.08
N ALA A 182 -17.13 13.27 15.21
CA ALA A 182 -16.45 12.35 16.11
C ALA A 182 -16.26 10.98 15.44
N TRP A 183 -15.01 10.50 15.45
CA TRP A 183 -14.67 9.14 15.03
C TRP A 183 -15.21 8.10 16.01
N ASP A 184 -15.60 6.95 15.51
CA ASP A 184 -16.02 5.82 16.32
C ASP A 184 -14.79 5.17 16.99
N MET A 185 -14.69 5.34 18.31
CA MET A 185 -13.59 4.81 19.11
C MET A 185 -13.71 3.31 19.38
N ALA A 186 -14.91 2.73 19.28
CA ALA A 186 -15.06 1.28 19.31
C ALA A 186 -14.51 0.68 18.01
N ALA A 187 -14.84 1.28 16.87
CA ALA A 187 -14.26 0.90 15.57
C ALA A 187 -12.73 1.07 15.53
N GLN A 188 -12.19 2.12 16.17
CA GLN A 188 -10.75 2.29 16.35
C GLN A 188 -10.13 1.10 17.08
N ARG A 189 -10.65 0.79 18.27
CA ARG A 189 -10.11 -0.30 19.10
C ARG A 189 -10.21 -1.63 18.36
N GLU A 190 -11.37 -1.93 17.75
CA GLU A 190 -11.55 -3.15 16.97
C GLU A 190 -10.57 -3.23 15.79
N GLY A 191 -10.40 -2.15 15.03
CA GLY A 191 -9.47 -2.11 13.91
C GLY A 191 -8.02 -2.39 14.34
N PHE A 192 -7.59 -1.85 15.48
CA PHE A 192 -6.27 -2.14 16.04
C PHE A 192 -6.11 -3.62 16.39
N LEU A 193 -7.09 -4.22 17.05
CA LEU A 193 -7.05 -5.64 17.39
C LEU A 193 -7.01 -6.53 16.14
N ARG A 194 -7.79 -6.21 15.10
CA ARG A 194 -7.77 -6.94 13.83
C ARG A 194 -6.44 -6.80 13.07
N ALA A 195 -5.73 -5.70 13.26
CA ALA A 195 -4.38 -5.53 12.72
C ALA A 195 -3.31 -6.34 13.49
N GLY A 196 -3.68 -7.00 14.60
CA GLY A 196 -2.78 -7.80 15.42
C GLY A 196 -2.13 -7.02 16.57
N VAL A 197 -2.70 -5.88 16.99
CA VAL A 197 -2.30 -5.17 18.21
C VAL A 197 -2.83 -5.93 19.42
N ALA A 198 -1.99 -6.13 20.43
CA ALA A 198 -2.36 -6.81 21.66
C ALA A 198 -3.31 -5.94 22.49
N PRO A 199 -4.34 -6.54 23.13
CA PRO A 199 -5.36 -5.81 23.90
C PRO A 199 -4.82 -5.10 25.15
#